data_AF-A0A2P5EQ68-F1
#
_entry.id   AF-A0A2P5EQ68-F1
#
_cell.length_a   1.000
_cell.length_b   1.000
_cell.length_c   1.000
_cell.angle_alpha   90.00
_cell.angle_beta   90.00
_cell.angle_gamma   90.00
#
_symmetry.space_group_name_H-M   'P 1'
#
loop_
_entity.id
_entity.type
_entity.pdbx_description
1 polymer ?
#
loop_
_entity_poly.entity_id
_entity_poly.type
_entity_poly.pdbx_seq_one_letter_code
_entity_poly.pdbx_strand_id
1 'polypeptide(L)'
;MPLAAYKLSFLLDHFFYLKNALQTGESPNVSDTYTINRFPGPLRNCSDEDTFKLKVKPGKTYLLRLINATLNDELLFSIANQIVQVVKAHAVYVKLFDTDIILVAINVLSKTKPKFPNATFFLTARYRS
;
A
#
# COMPACT_ATOMS: atom_id res chain seq x y z
N MET A 1 -3.38 25.46 -4.56
CA MET A 1 -4.48 24.53 -4.15
C MET A 1 -3.93 23.58 -3.10
N PRO A 2 -4.65 23.30 -2.00
CA PRO A 2 -4.17 22.37 -0.98
C PRO A 2 -4.10 20.95 -1.55
N LEU A 3 -2.93 20.34 -1.42
CA LEU A 3 -2.68 18.95 -1.77
C LEU A 3 -3.27 18.06 -0.67
N ALA A 4 -4.26 17.25 -1.01
CA ALA A 4 -4.80 16.30 -0.03
C ALA A 4 -3.76 15.19 0.22
N ALA A 5 -3.47 14.91 1.49
CA ALA A 5 -2.47 13.94 1.92
C ALA A 5 -3.13 12.74 2.60
N TYR A 6 -2.78 11.53 2.18
CA TYR A 6 -3.25 10.28 2.75
C TYR A 6 -2.08 9.48 3.30
N LYS A 7 -2.30 8.81 4.43
CA LYS A 7 -1.36 7.90 5.07
C LYS A 7 -1.84 6.45 4.83
N LEU A 8 -0.95 5.63 4.28
CA LEU A 8 -1.17 4.22 4.00
C LEU A 8 -0.12 3.41 4.76
N SER A 9 -0.58 2.54 5.67
CA SER A 9 0.30 1.67 6.46
C SER A 9 0.13 0.23 5.98
N PHE A 10 1.24 -0.42 5.65
CA PHE A 10 1.28 -1.81 5.22
C PHE A 10 1.76 -2.67 6.38
N LEU A 11 0.96 -3.67 6.74
CA LEU A 11 1.26 -4.59 7.83
C LEU A 11 1.14 -6.02 7.32
N LEU A 12 2.07 -6.87 7.74
CA LEU A 12 1.90 -8.31 7.63
C LEU A 12 0.89 -8.72 8.70
N ASP A 13 -0.14 -9.50 8.36
CA ASP A 13 -0.99 -10.10 9.38
C ASP A 13 -0.26 -11.28 10.03
N HIS A 14 0.79 -10.93 10.76
CA HIS A 14 1.51 -11.87 11.60
C HIS A 14 0.80 -12.02 12.95
N PHE A 15 -0.11 -11.12 13.32
CA PHE A 15 -0.73 -11.11 14.65
C PHE A 15 -1.62 -12.34 14.87
N PHE A 16 -2.36 -12.78 13.84
CA PHE A 16 -3.15 -14.00 13.91
C PHE A 16 -2.24 -15.25 14.10
N TYR A 17 -1.13 -15.32 13.37
CA TYR A 17 -0.24 -16.48 13.39
C TYR A 17 0.71 -16.51 14.58
N LEU A 18 1.20 -15.35 15.03
CA LEU A 18 1.98 -15.19 16.25
C LEU A 18 1.17 -15.59 17.48
N LYS A 19 -0.12 -15.23 17.55
CA LYS A 19 -0.98 -15.62 18.67
C LYS A 19 -1.11 -17.14 18.76
N ASN A 20 -1.28 -17.82 17.62
CA ASN A 20 -1.33 -19.28 17.58
C ASN A 20 0.03 -19.90 17.96
N ALA A 21 1.14 -19.41 17.41
CA ALA A 21 2.48 -19.88 17.74
C ALA A 21 2.84 -19.70 19.24
N LEU A 22 2.46 -18.58 19.85
CA LEU A 22 2.63 -18.33 21.28
C LEU A 22 1.76 -19.25 22.14
N GLN A 23 0.64 -19.73 21.61
CA GLN A 23 -0.26 -20.66 22.32
C GLN A 23 0.15 -22.13 22.12
N THR A 24 0.65 -22.51 20.94
CA THR A 24 0.98 -23.90 20.60
C THR A 24 2.46 -24.23 20.79
N GLY A 25 3.34 -23.23 20.87
CA GLY A 25 4.79 -23.40 20.88
C GLY A 25 5.36 -23.82 19.52
N GLU A 26 4.53 -23.93 18.49
CA GLU A 26 4.96 -24.23 17.13
C GLU A 26 5.44 -22.98 16.40
N SER A 27 6.26 -23.18 15.37
CA SER A 27 6.70 -22.06 14.53
C SER A 27 5.50 -21.35 13.89
N PRO A 28 5.48 -20.01 13.83
CA PRO A 28 4.40 -19.28 13.17
C PRO A 28 4.27 -19.75 11.74
N ASN A 29 3.06 -20.18 11.35
CA ASN A 29 2.77 -20.43 9.95
C ASN A 29 3.00 -19.13 9.16
N VAL A 30 3.71 -19.22 8.03
CA VAL A 30 4.03 -18.05 7.21
C VAL A 30 2.71 -17.47 6.69
N SER A 31 2.39 -16.26 7.15
CA SER A 31 1.22 -15.52 6.68
C SER A 31 1.58 -14.78 5.41
N ASP A 32 1.07 -15.22 4.26
CA ASP A 32 1.25 -14.47 3.00
C ASP A 32 0.27 -13.29 2.85
N THR A 33 -0.43 -12.91 3.93
CA THR A 33 -1.50 -11.91 3.86
C THR A 33 -0.99 -10.55 4.31
N TYR A 34 -0.84 -9.64 3.34
CA TYR A 34 -0.54 -8.23 3.58
C TYR A 34 -1.84 -7.43 3.70
N THR A 35 -1.85 -6.48 4.65
CA THR A 35 -2.98 -5.56 4.86
C THR A 35 -2.57 -4.13 4.52
N ILE A 36 -3.49 -3.38 3.92
CA ILE A 36 -3.37 -1.93 3.70
C ILE A 36 -4.30 -1.25 4.69
N ASN A 37 -3.77 -0.44 5.61
CA ASN A 37 -4.53 0.21 6.67
C ASN A 37 -5.43 -0.77 7.46
N ARG A 38 -4.90 -1.98 7.76
CA ARG A 38 -5.59 -3.10 8.46
C ARG A 38 -6.67 -3.82 7.66
N PHE A 39 -6.84 -3.51 6.38
CA PHE A 39 -7.76 -4.21 5.51
C PHE A 39 -6.98 -5.17 4.60
N PRO A 40 -7.32 -6.48 4.59
CA PRO A 40 -6.69 -7.44 3.69
C PRO A 40 -7.01 -7.14 2.22
N GLY A 41 -6.15 -7.62 1.32
CA GLY A 41 -6.45 -7.62 -0.11
C GLY A 41 -7.50 -8.68 -0.49
N PRO A 42 -8.12 -8.59 -1.67
CA PRO A 42 -9.20 -9.48 -2.12
C PRO A 42 -8.73 -10.89 -2.52
N LEU A 43 -7.48 -11.27 -2.23
CA LEU A 43 -6.83 -12.48 -2.77
C LEU A 43 -7.10 -13.76 -1.98
N ARG A 44 -7.73 -13.67 -0.81
CA ARG A 44 -8.34 -14.82 -0.11
C ARG A 44 -9.85 -14.64 -0.12
N ASN A 45 -10.64 -15.66 0.21
CA ASN A 45 -12.12 -15.66 0.29
C ASN A 45 -12.70 -14.61 1.29
N CYS A 46 -12.21 -13.39 1.24
CA CYS A 46 -12.59 -12.21 2.00
C CYS A 46 -13.70 -11.51 1.22
N SER A 47 -14.69 -11.01 1.93
CA SER A 47 -15.75 -10.21 1.35
C SER A 47 -15.15 -8.96 0.70
N ASP A 48 -15.73 -8.47 -0.40
CA ASP A 48 -15.37 -7.18 -1.04
C ASP A 48 -15.48 -5.98 -0.08
N GLU A 49 -16.12 -6.18 1.07
CA GLU A 49 -16.24 -5.22 2.17
C GLU A 49 -14.94 -5.06 2.99
N ASP A 50 -14.05 -6.05 2.96
CA ASP A 50 -12.84 -6.06 3.79
C ASP A 50 -11.61 -5.48 3.09
N THR A 51 -11.75 -4.93 1.87
CA THR A 51 -10.65 -4.31 1.12
C THR A 51 -10.60 -2.80 1.30
N PHE A 52 -9.39 -2.25 1.52
CA PHE A 52 -9.19 -0.80 1.63
C PHE A 52 -9.56 -0.07 0.32
N LYS A 53 -10.47 0.92 0.42
CA LYS A 53 -10.89 1.75 -0.71
C LYS A 53 -10.57 3.22 -0.44
N LEU A 54 -9.69 3.82 -1.26
CA LEU A 54 -9.39 5.24 -1.21
C LEU A 54 -10.25 6.01 -2.23
N LYS A 55 -11.17 6.86 -1.74
CA LYS A 55 -11.97 7.74 -2.61
C LYS A 55 -11.16 8.97 -3.03
N VAL A 56 -10.96 9.14 -4.33
CA VAL A 56 -10.23 10.27 -4.92
C VAL A 56 -11.11 11.02 -5.93
N LYS A 57 -10.84 12.32 -6.11
CA LYS A 57 -11.45 13.14 -7.15
C LYS A 57 -10.60 13.06 -8.43
N PRO A 58 -11.24 12.92 -9.61
CA PRO A 58 -10.54 12.98 -10.89
C PRO A 58 -9.79 14.32 -11.09
N GLY A 59 -8.61 14.26 -11.73
CA GLY A 59 -7.79 15.44 -12.05
C GLY A 59 -7.18 16.16 -10.84
N LYS A 60 -7.11 15.51 -9.68
CA LYS A 60 -6.48 16.05 -8.47
C LYS A 60 -5.19 15.31 -8.14
N THR A 61 -4.27 16.04 -7.53
CA THR A 61 -3.01 15.49 -7.04
C THR A 61 -3.15 15.15 -5.56
N TYR A 62 -2.60 14.02 -5.16
CA TYR A 62 -2.68 13.48 -3.80
C TYR A 62 -1.30 13.06 -3.32
N LEU A 63 -0.94 13.44 -2.10
CA LEU A 63 0.27 12.95 -1.46
C LEU A 63 -0.04 11.63 -0.75
N LEU A 64 0.66 10.56 -1.10
CA LEU A 64 0.56 9.26 -0.44
C LEU A 64 1.80 9.03 0.43
N ARG A 65 1.60 8.95 1.73
CA ARG A 65 2.63 8.53 2.68
C ARG A 65 2.53 7.01 2.85
N LEU A 66 3.43 6.28 2.22
CA LEU A 66 3.52 4.84 2.32
C LEU A 66 4.42 4.49 3.50
N ILE A 67 3.96 3.62 4.40
CA ILE A 67 4.69 3.19 5.59
C ILE A 67 4.74 1.67 5.57
N ASN A 68 5.95 1.14 5.46
CA ASN A 68 6.19 -0.28 5.67
C ASN A 68 6.32 -0.54 7.17
N ALA A 69 5.42 -1.35 7.70
CA ALA A 69 5.47 -1.86 9.07
C ALA A 69 5.47 -3.40 9.08
N THR A 70 6.02 -4.01 8.02
CA THR A 70 6.36 -5.43 8.00
C THR A 70 7.70 -5.66 8.72
N LEU A 71 7.87 -6.86 9.28
CA LEU A 71 9.01 -7.14 10.15
C LEU A 71 10.31 -7.34 9.38
N ASN A 72 10.27 -7.89 8.15
CA ASN A 72 11.46 -8.20 7.36
C ASN A 72 11.25 -8.16 5.83
N ASP A 73 10.14 -7.58 5.35
CA ASP A 73 9.77 -7.69 3.94
C ASP A 73 9.94 -6.39 3.17
N GLU A 74 10.64 -6.48 2.03
CA GLU A 74 10.62 -5.43 1.01
C GLU A 74 9.30 -5.47 0.26
N LEU A 75 8.47 -4.44 0.46
CA LEU A 75 7.20 -4.31 -0.24
C LEU A 75 7.33 -3.42 -1.47
N LEU A 76 6.81 -3.88 -2.60
CA LEU A 76 6.65 -3.11 -3.83
C LEU A 76 5.20 -2.67 -3.97
N PHE A 77 4.97 -1.36 -4.08
CA PHE A 77 3.67 -0.73 -4.24
C PHE A 77 3.49 -0.16 -5.65
N SER A 78 2.31 -0.39 -6.24
CA SER A 78 1.91 0.18 -7.53
C SER A 78 0.42 0.51 -7.56
N ILE A 79 0.05 1.49 -8.38
CA ILE A 79 -1.34 1.83 -8.66
C ILE A 79 -1.66 1.44 -10.10
N ALA A 80 -2.64 0.57 -10.30
CA ALA A 80 -3.02 0.13 -11.64
C ALA A 80 -3.38 1.34 -12.53
N ASN A 81 -2.84 1.37 -13.75
CA ASN A 81 -3.15 2.37 -14.77
C ASN A 81 -2.86 3.84 -14.34
N GLN A 82 -1.95 4.05 -13.39
CA GLN A 82 -1.50 5.39 -12.96
C GLN A 82 0.01 5.44 -12.77
N ILE A 83 0.61 6.56 -13.17
CA ILE A 83 2.02 6.85 -12.91
C ILE A 83 2.11 7.55 -11.56
N VAL A 84 3.08 7.16 -10.75
CA VAL A 84 3.34 7.76 -9.44
C VAL A 84 4.65 8.55 -9.49
N GLN A 85 4.66 9.73 -8.89
CA GLN A 85 5.82 10.61 -8.83
C GLN A 85 6.44 10.55 -7.43
N VAL A 86 7.69 10.15 -7.31
CA VAL A 86 8.36 10.10 -6.02
C VAL A 86 8.83 11.50 -5.63
N VAL A 87 8.51 11.94 -4.41
CA VAL A 87 8.90 13.28 -3.91
C VAL A 87 9.83 13.24 -2.70
N LYS A 88 9.83 12.15 -1.94
CA LYS A 88 10.62 12.05 -0.69
C LYS A 88 10.88 10.60 -0.31
N ALA A 89 12.14 10.21 -0.10
CA ALA A 89 12.52 8.87 0.38
C ALA A 89 13.22 8.99 1.74
N HIS A 90 12.94 8.11 2.72
CA HIS A 90 13.68 8.06 3.99
C HIS A 90 13.97 9.43 4.64
N ALA A 91 12.92 10.23 4.89
CA ALA A 91 13.04 11.59 5.45
C ALA A 91 13.82 12.63 4.59
N VAL A 92 14.39 12.26 3.45
CA VAL A 92 15.18 13.11 2.54
C VAL A 92 14.40 13.42 1.25
N TYR A 93 14.46 14.68 0.80
CA TYR A 93 13.90 15.06 -0.49
C TYR A 93 14.75 14.49 -1.61
N VAL A 94 14.09 13.82 -2.56
CA VAL A 94 14.75 13.27 -3.74
C VAL A 94 14.30 14.04 -4.98
N LYS A 95 15.11 14.03 -6.02
CA LYS A 95 14.71 14.55 -7.34
C LYS A 95 13.44 13.83 -7.78
N LEU A 96 12.45 14.58 -8.26
CA LEU A 96 11.20 13.97 -8.71
C LEU A 96 11.45 13.11 -9.94
N PHE A 97 10.99 11.87 -9.89
CA PHE A 97 10.98 10.95 -11.02
C PHE A 97 9.68 10.16 -11.02
N ASP A 98 9.27 9.75 -12.21
CA ASP A 98 8.05 9.01 -12.46
C ASP A 98 8.35 7.52 -12.49
N THR A 99 7.53 6.72 -11.82
CA THR A 99 7.65 5.26 -11.77
C THR A 99 6.28 4.60 -11.59
N ASP A 100 6.16 3.38 -12.10
CA ASP A 100 4.95 2.55 -11.94
C ASP A 100 5.00 1.72 -10.65
N ILE A 101 6.21 1.37 -10.20
CA ILE A 101 6.45 0.54 -9.02
C ILE A 101 7.39 1.27 -8.07
N ILE A 102 7.06 1.26 -6.79
CA ILE A 102 7.80 1.93 -5.73
C ILE A 102 8.10 0.94 -4.62
N LEU A 103 9.33 0.93 -4.13
CA LEU A 103 9.66 0.25 -2.89
C LEU A 103 9.04 1.03 -1.71
N VAL A 104 8.26 0.36 -0.87
CA VAL A 104 7.60 0.90 0.33
C VAL A 104 8.67 1.16 1.39
N ALA A 105 9.44 2.20 1.18
CA ALA A 105 10.32 2.86 2.13
C ALA A 105 10.33 4.39 1.88
N ILE A 106 9.38 4.84 1.05
CA ILE A 106 9.42 6.09 0.32
C ILE A 106 8.03 6.75 0.37
N ASN A 107 8.00 8.08 0.57
CA ASN A 107 6.80 8.91 0.45
C ASN A 107 6.63 9.38 -1.01
N VAL A 108 5.41 9.27 -1.54
CA VAL A 108 5.16 9.49 -2.97
C VAL A 108 3.99 10.41 -3.24
N LEU A 109 3.99 11.05 -4.39
CA LEU A 109 2.93 11.90 -4.91
C LEU A 109 2.24 11.16 -6.05
N SER A 110 0.93 10.99 -5.96
CA SER A 110 0.13 10.41 -7.05
C SER A 110 -0.71 11.49 -7.72
N LYS A 111 -0.77 11.44 -9.05
CA LYS A 111 -1.65 12.30 -9.87
C LYS A 111 -2.75 11.44 -10.47
N THR A 112 -4.01 11.77 -10.20
CA THR A 112 -5.13 11.06 -10.84
C THR A 112 -5.28 11.52 -12.29
N LYS A 113 -5.48 10.56 -13.20
CA LYS A 113 -5.76 10.86 -14.61
C LYS A 113 -7.08 11.68 -14.72
N PRO A 114 -7.18 12.62 -15.67
CA PRO A 114 -8.29 13.57 -15.75
C PRO A 114 -9.64 12.97 -16.20
N LYS A 115 -9.67 11.73 -16.68
CA LYS A 115 -10.89 11.08 -17.17
C LYS A 115 -11.00 9.68 -16.65
N PHE A 116 -11.98 9.42 -15.78
CA PHE A 116 -12.81 8.21 -15.70
C PHE A 116 -13.88 8.44 -14.60
N PRO A 117 -15.16 8.70 -14.94
CA PRO A 117 -16.22 8.66 -13.94
C PRO A 117 -16.37 7.22 -13.42
N ASN A 118 -16.35 7.03 -12.11
CA ASN A 118 -16.45 5.72 -11.43
C ASN A 118 -15.39 4.66 -11.79
N ALA A 119 -14.14 5.05 -12.08
CA ALA A 119 -13.06 4.05 -12.16
C ALA A 119 -12.55 3.63 -10.77
N THR A 120 -12.50 2.31 -10.58
CA THR A 120 -11.76 1.68 -9.48
C THR A 120 -10.37 1.33 -9.97
N PHE A 121 -9.35 1.80 -9.25
CA PHE A 121 -7.96 1.41 -9.50
C PHE A 121 -7.50 0.49 -8.38
N PHE A 122 -6.83 -0.60 -8.72
CA PHE A 122 -6.26 -1.51 -7.75
C PHE A 122 -4.95 -0.96 -7.19
N LEU A 123 -4.82 -1.06 -5.87
CA LEU A 123 -3.57 -0.88 -5.15
C LEU A 123 -2.97 -2.25 -4.95
N THR A 124 -1.76 -2.47 -5.44
CA THR A 124 -1.06 -3.75 -5.29
C THR A 124 0.18 -3.55 -4.44
N ALA A 125 0.36 -4.40 -3.43
CA ALA A 125 1.57 -4.51 -2.64
C ALA A 125 2.06 -5.95 -2.73
N ARG A 126 3.31 -6.17 -3.17
CA ARG A 126 3.90 -7.51 -3.32
C ARG A 126 5.34 -7.55 -2.83
N TYR A 127 5.78 -8.72 -2.36
CA TYR A 127 7.18 -8.95 -1.99
C TYR A 127 8.11 -8.95 -3.20
N ARG A 128 9.38 -8.61 -2.97
CA ARG A 128 10.46 -8.72 -3.96
C ARG A 128 11.14 -10.10 -3.83
N SER A 129 10.73 -11.06 -4.67
CA SER A 129 11.38 -12.39 -4.77
C SER A 129 12.80 -12.31 -5.34
#